data_AF-A0A936YV79-F1
#
_entry.id   AF-A0A936YV79-F1
#
_cell.length_a   1.000
_cell.length_b   1.000
_cell.length_c   1.000
_cell.angle_alpha   90.00
_cell.angle_beta   90.00
_cell.angle_gamma   90.00
#
_symmetry.space_group_name_H-M   'P 1'
#
loop_
_entity.id
_entity.type
_entity.pdbx_description
1 polymer ?
#
loop_
_entity_poly.entity_id
_entity_poly.type
_entity_poly.pdbx_seq_one_letter_code
_entity_poly.pdbx_strand_id
1 'polypeptide(L)' 'METELTAEDKSKDAFFEKIAKLSEEMVAAHGKEFSAGALVLGARWIAEGRADAVPDRKVN' A
#
# COMPACT_ATOMS: atom_id res chain seq x y z
N MET A 1 -5.15 -21.82 -20.38
CA MET A 1 -3.87 -21.12 -20.11
C MET A 1 -3.81 -20.93 -18.61
N GLU A 2 -3.20 -21.88 -17.92
CA GLU A 2 -2.88 -21.78 -16.51
C GLU A 2 -1.79 -20.71 -16.38
N THR A 3 -2.14 -19.54 -15.86
CA THR A 3 -1.16 -18.50 -15.55
C THR A 3 -0.34 -19.01 -14.37
N GLU A 4 0.80 -19.62 -14.65
CA GLU A 4 1.82 -19.89 -13.63
C GLU A 4 2.08 -18.59 -12.89
N LEU A 5 1.67 -18.53 -11.61
CA LEU A 5 1.90 -17.40 -10.73
C LEU A 5 3.41 -17.11 -10.74
N THR A 6 3.79 -16.04 -11.42
CA THR A 6 5.20 -15.64 -11.51
C THR A 6 5.69 -15.30 -10.10
N ALA A 7 7.00 -15.34 -9.86
CA ALA A 7 7.54 -14.93 -8.55
C ALA A 7 7.10 -13.49 -8.19
N GLU A 8 6.85 -12.65 -9.19
CA GLU A 8 6.29 -11.32 -9.02
C GLU A 8 4.84 -11.35 -8.54
N ASP A 9 3.99 -12.25 -9.05
CA ASP A 9 2.61 -12.39 -8.59
C ASP A 9 2.55 -12.84 -7.13
N LYS A 10 3.38 -13.82 -6.74
CA LYS A 10 3.49 -14.24 -5.33
C LYS A 10 3.96 -13.13 -4.41
N SER A 11 4.90 -12.31 -4.89
CA SER A 11 5.38 -11.14 -4.14
C SER A 11 4.27 -10.12 -3.95
N LYS A 12 3.52 -9.81 -5.02
CA LYS A 12 2.36 -8.89 -4.98
C LYS A 12 1.27 -9.40 -4.05
N ASP A 13 0.90 -10.68 -4.14
CA ASP A 13 -0.10 -11.28 -3.26
C ASP A 13 0.30 -11.17 -1.79
N ALA A 14 1.58 -11.40 -1.44
CA ALA A 14 2.07 -11.22 -0.07
C ALA A 14 1.94 -9.76 0.42
N PHE A 15 2.09 -8.76 -0.46
CA PHE A 15 1.81 -7.36 -0.12
C PHE A 15 0.31 -7.10 0.05
N PHE A 16 -0.53 -7.67 -0.81
CA PHE A 16 -1.99 -7.57 -0.66
C PHE A 16 -2.46 -8.18 0.66
N GLU A 17 -1.94 -9.35 1.06
CA GLU A 17 -2.26 -9.97 2.35
C GLU A 17 -1.84 -9.10 3.54
N LYS A 18 -0.67 -8.45 3.47
CA LYS A 18 -0.22 -7.52 4.51
C LYS A 18 -1.11 -6.28 4.59
N ILE A 19 -1.48 -5.71 3.45
CA ILE A 19 -2.40 -4.56 3.41
C ILE A 19 -3.77 -4.97 3.96
N ALA A 20 -4.26 -6.16 3.62
CA ALA A 20 -5.52 -6.68 4.14
C ALA A 20 -5.50 -6.82 5.66
N LYS A 21 -4.48 -7.47 6.22
CA LYS A 21 -4.32 -7.60 7.68
C LYS A 21 -4.22 -6.24 8.38
N LEU A 22 -3.40 -5.33 7.84
CA LEU A 22 -3.28 -3.98 8.38
C LEU A 22 -4.63 -3.24 8.34
N SER A 23 -5.38 -3.41 7.25
CA SER A 23 -6.72 -2.84 7.12
C SER A 23 -7.64 -3.39 8.20
N GLU A 24 -7.66 -4.71 8.43
CA GLU A 24 -8.46 -5.34 9.48
C GLU A 24 -8.11 -4.82 10.88
N GLU A 25 -6.82 -4.68 11.20
CA GLU A 25 -6.35 -4.09 12.47
C GLU A 25 -6.82 -2.64 12.63
N MET A 26 -6.70 -1.83 11.58
CA MET A 26 -7.18 -0.44 11.59
C MET A 26 -8.71 -0.38 11.74
N VAL A 27 -9.44 -1.28 11.10
CA VAL A 27 -10.91 -1.34 11.21
C VAL A 27 -11.33 -1.72 12.62
N ALA A 28 -10.64 -2.69 13.24
CA ALA A 28 -10.90 -3.10 14.61
C ALA A 28 -10.60 -1.98 15.63
N ALA A 29 -9.56 -1.17 15.40
CA ALA A 29 -9.16 -0.11 16.32
C ALA A 29 -9.94 1.21 16.15
N HIS A 30 -10.23 1.61 14.91
CA HIS A 30 -10.74 2.95 14.58
C HIS A 30 -12.01 2.97 13.72
N GLY A 31 -12.45 1.80 13.24
CA GLY A 31 -13.64 1.67 12.40
C GLY A 31 -13.35 1.65 10.91
N LYS A 32 -14.35 1.18 10.16
CA LYS A 32 -14.27 0.94 8.71
C LYS A 32 -14.03 2.21 7.90
N GLU A 33 -14.69 3.29 8.25
CA GLU A 33 -14.65 4.56 7.52
C GLU A 33 -13.27 5.21 7.60
N PHE A 34 -12.65 5.19 8.78
CA PHE A 34 -11.30 5.70 8.98
C PHE A 34 -10.27 4.91 8.18
N SER A 35 -10.35 3.58 8.25
CA SER A 35 -9.39 2.68 7.60
C SER A 35 -9.44 2.78 6.08
N ALA A 36 -10.66 2.81 5.50
CA ALA A 36 -10.85 3.02 4.08
C ALA A 36 -10.30 4.39 3.63
N GLY A 37 -10.57 5.45 4.39
CA GLY A 37 -10.05 6.79 4.10
C GLY A 37 -8.53 6.88 4.15
N ALA A 38 -7.89 6.25 5.14
CA ALA A 38 -6.44 6.23 5.30
C ALA A 38 -5.73 5.50 4.15
N LEU A 39 -6.29 4.35 3.71
CA LEU A 39 -5.73 3.60 2.57
C LEU A 39 -5.90 4.36 1.26
N VAL A 40 -7.05 5.02 1.05
CA VAL A 40 -7.27 5.89 -0.12
C VAL A 40 -6.30 7.07 -0.12
N LEU A 41 -6.04 7.67 1.05
CA LEU A 41 -5.07 8.75 1.18
C LEU A 41 -3.64 8.28 0.87
N GLY A 42 -3.24 7.11 1.38
CA GLY A 42 -1.95 6.50 1.07
C GLY A 42 -1.79 6.18 -0.41
N ALA A 43 -2.81 5.58 -1.04
CA ALA A 43 -2.83 5.32 -2.47
C ALA A 43 -2.71 6.62 -3.29
N ARG A 44 -3.41 7.68 -2.88
CA ARG A 44 -3.33 9.00 -3.52
C ARG A 44 -1.93 9.59 -3.39
N TRP A 45 -1.29 9.49 -2.22
CA TRP A 45 0.07 9.99 -1.99
C TRP A 45 1.10 9.28 -2.90
N ILE A 46 0.94 7.97 -3.10
CA ILE A 46 1.76 7.20 -4.07
C ILE A 46 1.49 7.68 -5.50
N ALA A 47 0.21 7.81 -5.87
CA ALA A 47 -0.20 8.25 -7.22
C ALA A 47 0.24 9.70 -7.54
N GLU A 48 0.32 10.57 -6.53
CA GLU A 48 0.81 11.94 -6.64
C GLU A 48 2.35 12.02 -6.80
N GLY A 49 3.05 10.90 -6.86
CA GLY A 49 4.51 10.86 -7.03
C GLY A 49 5.29 11.40 -5.82
N ARG A 50 4.61 11.64 -4.68
CA ARG A 50 5.27 12.06 -3.43
C ARG A 50 6.08 10.93 -2.80
N ALA A 51 5.83 9.68 -3.19
CA ALA A 51 6.65 8.52 -2.85
C ALA A 51 8.03 8.56 -3.51
N ASP A 52 8.11 9.07 -4.74
CA ASP A 52 9.34 9.20 -5.53
C ASP A 52 10.04 10.54 -5.33
N ALA A 53 9.50 11.41 -4.48
CA ALA A 53 10.23 12.56 -3.95
C ALA A 53 11.29 12.04 -2.96
N VAL A 54 12.32 11.37 -3.50
CA VAL A 54 13.64 11.35 -2.88
C VAL A 54 13.90 12.80 -2.48
N PRO A 55 14.07 13.12 -1.18
CA PRO A 55 14.45 14.46 -0.82
C PRO A 55 15.76 14.69 -1.56
N ASP A 56 15.75 15.61 -2.53
CA ASP A 56 16.94 16.16 -3.14
C ASP A 56 17.75 16.69 -1.96
N ARG A 57 18.63 15.82 -1.42
CA ARG A 57 19.64 16.19 -0.48
C ARG A 57 20.55 17.06 -1.31
N LYS A 58 20.21 18.34 -1.41
CA LYS A 58 21.12 19.42 -1.76
C LYS A 58 22.35 19.20 -0.88
N VAL A 59 23.35 18.55 -1.47
CA VAL A 59 24.70 18.52 -0.93
C VAL A 59 25.17 19.96 -1.08
N ASN A 60 25.04 20.73 -0.01
CA ASN A 60 25.77 21.96 0.20
C ASN A 60 27.19 21.62 0.66
#